data_AF-A0A661XED9-F1
#
_entry.id   AF-A0A661XED9-F1
#
_cell.length_a   1.000
_cell.length_b   1.000
_cell.length_c   1.000
_cell.angle_alpha   90.00
_cell.angle_beta   90.00
_cell.angle_gamma   90.00
#
_symmetry.space_group_name_H-M   'P 1'
#
loop_
_entity.id
_entity.type
_entity.pdbx_description
1 polymer ?
#
loop_
_entity_poly.entity_id
_entity_poly.type
_entity_poly.pdbx_seq_one_letter_code
_entity_poly.pdbx_strand_id
1 'polypeptide(L)'
;MTKHTSSRRTFIRNSGLSATGLMLFGPAILANKIPFNPMDDSELKISLAQWSLHKALFANNLDNLDFAAKAMEFGIDGIEYVNVFFEKKATDTNYLKEMNTRASDHGVTQLLIMVDREGNLAEKDGKARQIAVDNHKKWVDAAKFLGCHSIR
;
A
#
# COMPACT_ATOMS: atom_id res chain seq x y z
N MET A 1 31.70 -5.47 -46.91
CA MET A 1 30.83 -6.37 -46.12
C MET A 1 31.70 -7.50 -45.55
N THR A 2 32.38 -7.27 -44.42
CA THR A 2 33.30 -8.24 -43.81
C THR A 2 32.59 -8.92 -42.65
N LYS A 3 32.17 -10.19 -42.83
CA LYS A 3 31.61 -11.01 -41.75
C LYS A 3 32.73 -11.39 -40.79
N HIS A 4 32.78 -10.74 -39.64
CA HIS A 4 33.63 -11.16 -38.54
C HIS A 4 33.02 -12.41 -37.89
N THR A 5 33.52 -13.59 -38.20
CA THR A 5 33.08 -14.83 -37.56
C THR A 5 33.80 -14.99 -36.22
N SER A 6 33.14 -14.61 -35.12
CA SER A 6 33.63 -14.93 -33.78
C SER A 6 33.51 -16.44 -33.55
N SER A 7 34.66 -17.12 -33.41
CA SER A 7 34.72 -18.56 -33.14
C SER A 7 34.40 -18.84 -31.67
N ARG A 8 33.67 -19.94 -31.40
CA ARG A 8 33.38 -20.42 -30.03
C ARG A 8 34.65 -20.52 -29.16
N ARG A 9 35.80 -20.83 -29.78
CA ARG A 9 37.10 -20.88 -29.10
C ARG A 9 37.59 -19.50 -28.66
N THR A 10 37.37 -18.47 -29.48
CA THR A 10 37.69 -17.08 -29.15
C THR A 10 36.80 -16.56 -28.02
N PHE A 11 35.52 -16.93 -28.03
CA PHE A 11 34.60 -16.62 -26.93
C PHE A 11 35.04 -17.27 -25.61
N ILE A 12 35.34 -18.57 -25.60
CA ILE A 12 35.80 -19.27 -24.38
C ILE A 12 37.10 -18.68 -23.84
N ARG A 13 38.06 -18.37 -24.72
CA ARG A 13 39.33 -17.76 -24.32
C ARG A 13 39.15 -16.36 -23.71
N ASN A 14 38.28 -15.55 -24.30
CA ASN A 14 38.02 -14.19 -23.79
C ASN A 14 37.18 -14.24 -22.50
N SER A 15 36.21 -15.15 -22.38
CA SER A 15 35.45 -15.35 -21.14
C SER A 15 36.33 -15.83 -19.97
N GLY A 16 37.34 -16.65 -20.24
CA GLY A 16 38.30 -17.11 -19.21
C GLY A 16 39.16 -15.98 -18.63
N LEU A 17 39.59 -15.03 -19.46
CA LEU A 17 40.39 -13.87 -19.04
C LEU A 17 39.57 -12.86 -18.21
N SER A 18 38.30 -12.66 -18.56
CA SER A 18 37.40 -11.79 -17.80
C SER A 18 37.07 -12.33 -16.40
N ALA A 19 36.99 -13.66 -16.25
CA ALA A 19 36.69 -14.30 -14.98
C ALA A 19 37.80 -14.08 -13.92
N THR A 20 39.07 -14.01 -14.33
CA THR A 20 40.20 -13.80 -13.41
C THR A 20 40.25 -12.38 -12.86
N GLY A 21 39.86 -11.38 -13.66
CA GLY A 21 39.80 -9.97 -13.23
C GLY A 21 38.71 -9.71 -12.17
N LEU A 22 37.57 -10.41 -12.26
CA LEU A 22 36.51 -10.34 -11.26
C LEU A 22 36.90 -11.00 -9.92
N MET A 23 37.77 -12.02 -9.92
CA MET A 23 38.22 -12.67 -8.68
C MET A 23 39.22 -11.83 -7.88
N LEU A 24 40.04 -11.01 -8.54
CA LEU A 24 41.05 -10.19 -7.87
C LEU A 24 40.51 -8.88 -7.27
N PHE A 25 39.38 -8.37 -7.77
CA PHE A 25 38.77 -7.10 -7.29
C PHE A 25 37.33 -7.24 -6.77
N GLY A 26 36.67 -8.39 -6.98
CA GLY A 26 35.29 -8.64 -6.53
C GLY A 26 35.01 -8.61 -5.02
N PRO A 27 35.91 -9.01 -4.11
CA PRO A 27 35.56 -9.10 -2.69
C PRO A 27 35.40 -7.71 -2.03
N ALA A 28 36.08 -6.69 -2.55
CA ALA A 28 36.06 -5.35 -1.95
C ALA A 28 34.76 -4.57 -2.23
N ILE A 29 34.04 -4.90 -3.30
CA ILE A 29 32.76 -4.23 -3.65
C ILE A 29 31.56 -4.91 -2.94
N LEU A 30 31.68 -6.19 -2.57
CA LEU A 30 30.64 -6.94 -1.85
C LEU A 30 30.71 -6.80 -0.31
N ALA A 31 31.75 -6.15 0.22
CA ALA A 31 31.95 -6.01 1.67
C ALA A 31 31.13 -4.89 2.32
N ASN A 32 30.47 -4.02 1.55
CA ASN A 32 29.47 -3.09 2.08
C ASN A 32 28.18 -3.85 2.40
N LYS A 33 28.20 -4.63 3.49
CA LYS A 33 26.98 -5.05 4.17
C LYS A 33 26.28 -3.79 4.65
N ILE A 34 25.24 -3.36 3.95
CA ILE A 34 24.29 -2.41 4.54
C ILE A 34 23.82 -3.06 5.84
N PRO A 35 24.06 -2.47 7.01
CA PRO A 35 23.63 -3.05 8.26
C PRO A 35 22.10 -3.15 8.23
N PHE A 36 21.60 -4.39 8.22
CA PHE A 36 20.21 -4.64 8.53
C PHE A 36 20.04 -4.31 10.00
N ASN A 37 19.47 -3.13 10.27
CA ASN A 37 19.04 -2.78 11.61
C ASN A 37 17.62 -3.34 11.77
N PRO A 38 17.43 -4.49 12.46
CA PRO A 38 16.09 -4.97 12.73
C PRO A 38 15.35 -3.87 13.48
N MET A 39 14.14 -3.54 13.01
CA MET A 39 13.25 -2.66 13.74
C MET A 39 13.01 -3.29 15.12
N ASP A 40 13.08 -2.48 16.18
CA ASP A 40 12.71 -2.98 17.50
C ASP A 40 11.23 -3.38 17.45
N ASP A 41 10.89 -4.58 17.90
CA ASP A 41 9.51 -5.08 17.94
C ASP A 41 8.60 -4.13 18.73
N SER A 42 9.17 -3.34 19.65
CA SER A 42 8.47 -2.29 20.40
C SER A 42 7.95 -1.13 19.52
N GLU A 43 8.48 -0.96 18.31
CA GLU A 43 8.06 0.07 17.35
C GLU A 43 6.92 -0.40 16.41
N LEU A 44 6.61 -1.71 16.40
CA LEU A 44 5.55 -2.26 15.56
C LEU A 44 4.18 -1.99 16.18
N LYS A 45 3.39 -1.14 15.50
CA LYS A 45 2.01 -0.83 15.88
C LYS A 45 1.02 -1.69 15.10
N ILE A 46 -0.08 -2.07 15.75
CA ILE A 46 -1.14 -2.90 15.18
C ILE A 46 -2.33 -2.01 14.82
N SER A 47 -2.88 -2.20 13.62
CA SER A 47 -4.12 -1.56 13.15
C SER A 47 -5.23 -2.59 12.93
N LEU A 48 -6.48 -2.10 12.90
CA LEU A 48 -7.65 -2.89 12.54
C LEU A 48 -8.15 -2.48 11.15
N ALA A 49 -8.03 -3.40 10.20
CA ALA A 49 -8.70 -3.26 8.90
C ALA A 49 -10.21 -3.52 9.02
N GLN A 50 -11.00 -2.59 8.50
CA GLN A 50 -12.46 -2.60 8.65
C GLN A 50 -13.14 -3.84 8.05
N TRP A 51 -12.51 -4.46 7.05
CA TRP A 51 -13.01 -5.70 6.47
C TRP A 51 -13.06 -6.87 7.47
N SER A 52 -12.29 -6.83 8.56
CA SER A 52 -12.37 -7.82 9.65
C SER A 52 -13.78 -7.89 10.25
N LEU A 53 -14.56 -6.80 10.15
CA LEU A 53 -15.93 -6.70 10.68
C LEU A 53 -17.00 -6.63 9.57
N HIS A 54 -16.67 -6.98 8.33
CA HIS A 54 -17.58 -6.85 7.17
C HIS A 54 -18.95 -7.53 7.40
N LYS A 55 -19.00 -8.70 8.06
CA LYS A 55 -20.26 -9.39 8.35
C LYS A 55 -21.18 -8.58 9.26
N ALA A 56 -20.64 -7.95 10.29
CA ALA A 56 -21.42 -7.12 11.21
C ALA A 56 -21.91 -5.84 10.52
N LEU A 57 -21.02 -5.20 9.73
CA LEU A 57 -21.35 -4.00 8.95
C LEU A 57 -22.43 -4.29 7.90
N PHE A 58 -22.30 -5.38 7.13
CA PHE A 58 -23.32 -5.77 6.13
C PHE A 58 -24.63 -6.22 6.76
N ALA A 59 -24.61 -6.78 7.97
CA ALA A 59 -25.80 -7.12 8.72
C ALA A 59 -26.44 -5.90 9.43
N ASN A 60 -25.84 -4.71 9.34
CA ASN A 60 -26.21 -3.51 10.10
C ASN A 60 -26.20 -3.70 11.63
N ASN A 61 -25.40 -4.66 12.13
CA ASN A 61 -25.17 -4.86 13.56
C ASN A 61 -24.07 -3.93 14.10
N LEU A 62 -23.37 -3.24 13.21
CA LEU A 62 -22.37 -2.22 13.51
C LEU A 62 -22.52 -1.10 12.46
N ASP A 63 -22.63 0.15 12.90
CA ASP A 63 -22.59 1.29 11.98
C ASP A 63 -21.13 1.63 11.61
N ASN A 64 -20.89 2.12 10.40
CA ASN A 64 -19.57 2.57 9.97
C ASN A 64 -19.00 3.67 10.90
N LEU A 65 -19.85 4.56 11.42
CA LEU A 65 -19.46 5.61 12.36
C LEU A 65 -19.05 5.06 13.73
N ASP A 66 -19.46 3.84 14.08
CA ASP A 66 -19.08 3.20 15.35
C ASP A 66 -17.77 2.37 15.22
N PHE A 67 -17.16 2.34 14.03
CA PHE A 67 -15.98 1.50 13.78
C PHE A 67 -14.77 1.90 14.65
N ALA A 68 -14.52 3.21 14.84
CA ALA A 68 -13.44 3.68 15.69
C ALA A 68 -13.64 3.26 17.16
N ALA A 69 -14.85 3.40 17.68
CA ALA A 69 -15.21 2.93 19.02
C ALA A 69 -14.99 1.41 19.15
N LYS A 70 -15.42 0.65 18.13
CA LYS A 70 -15.26 -0.81 18.10
C LYS A 70 -13.79 -1.25 18.07
N ALA A 71 -12.93 -0.53 17.36
CA ALA A 71 -11.48 -0.80 17.36
C ALA A 71 -10.88 -0.65 18.76
N MET A 72 -11.29 0.39 19.50
CA MET A 72 -10.84 0.61 20.87
C MET A 72 -11.32 -0.44 21.86
N GLU A 73 -12.50 -1.05 21.65
CA GLU A 73 -12.93 -2.20 22.46
C GLU A 73 -11.97 -3.40 22.34
N PHE A 74 -11.22 -3.50 21.24
CA PHE A 74 -10.16 -4.49 21.04
C PHE A 74 -8.78 -4.00 21.50
N GLY A 75 -8.67 -2.77 22.03
CA GLY A 75 -7.40 -2.15 22.40
C GLY A 75 -6.55 -1.75 21.19
N ILE A 76 -7.17 -1.48 20.04
CA ILE A 76 -6.48 -1.08 18.80
C ILE A 76 -6.77 0.39 18.50
N ASP A 77 -5.71 1.20 18.43
CA ASP A 77 -5.75 2.65 18.25
C ASP A 77 -5.45 3.10 16.82
N GLY A 78 -5.33 2.18 15.86
CA GLY A 78 -5.15 2.47 14.44
C GLY A 78 -6.21 1.76 13.60
N ILE A 79 -6.84 2.45 12.65
CA ILE A 79 -7.87 1.87 11.78
C ILE A 79 -7.64 2.12 10.30
N GLU A 80 -8.08 1.18 9.48
CA GLU A 80 -8.04 1.25 8.03
C GLU A 80 -9.45 1.03 7.48
N TYR A 81 -10.00 2.04 6.84
CA TYR A 81 -11.38 2.02 6.33
C TYR A 81 -11.50 1.20 5.05
N VAL A 82 -12.71 0.74 4.72
CA VAL A 82 -13.06 0.23 3.40
C VAL A 82 -14.23 1.02 2.83
N ASN A 83 -14.04 1.57 1.64
CA ASN A 83 -14.96 2.54 1.04
C ASN A 83 -16.40 2.04 0.88
N VAL A 84 -16.62 0.72 0.71
CA VAL A 84 -17.95 0.15 0.50
C VAL A 84 -18.93 0.43 1.65
N PHE A 85 -18.43 0.67 2.87
CA PHE A 85 -19.25 0.95 4.04
C PHE A 85 -19.70 2.42 4.10
N PHE A 86 -19.21 3.27 3.20
CA PHE A 86 -19.59 4.68 3.09
C PHE A 86 -19.46 5.21 1.63
N GLU A 87 -19.77 4.35 0.65
CA GLU A 87 -19.51 4.57 -0.79
C GLU A 87 -20.07 5.90 -1.33
N LYS A 88 -21.26 6.29 -0.86
CA LYS A 88 -21.96 7.52 -1.28
C LYS A 88 -21.53 8.76 -0.49
N LYS A 89 -20.53 8.64 0.37
CA LYS A 89 -20.12 9.66 1.35
C LYS A 89 -18.71 10.20 1.13
N ALA A 90 -18.02 9.77 0.07
CA ALA A 90 -16.66 10.24 -0.25
C ALA A 90 -16.53 11.77 -0.33
N THR A 91 -17.59 12.47 -0.73
CA THR A 91 -17.63 13.94 -0.84
C THR A 91 -18.58 14.60 0.16
N ASP A 92 -19.18 13.82 1.06
CA ASP A 92 -20.07 14.33 2.12
C ASP A 92 -19.22 14.83 3.28
N THR A 93 -18.88 16.12 3.24
CA THR A 93 -17.99 16.75 4.24
C THR A 93 -18.55 16.67 5.66
N ASN A 94 -19.87 16.63 5.83
CA ASN A 94 -20.48 16.48 7.16
C ASN A 94 -20.25 15.07 7.71
N TYR A 95 -20.43 14.06 6.86
CA TYR A 95 -20.16 12.68 7.22
C TYR A 95 -18.67 12.44 7.53
N LEU A 96 -17.77 12.96 6.69
CA LEU A 96 -16.32 12.84 6.93
C LEU A 96 -15.89 13.59 8.20
N LYS A 97 -16.50 14.74 8.49
CA LYS A 97 -16.26 15.47 9.75
C LYS A 97 -16.71 14.63 10.95
N GLU A 98 -17.86 13.97 10.87
CA GLU A 98 -18.33 13.07 11.92
C GLU A 98 -17.38 11.89 12.13
N MET A 99 -16.86 11.28 11.05
CA MET A 99 -15.82 10.25 11.14
C MET A 99 -14.57 10.75 11.89
N ASN A 100 -14.08 11.96 11.55
CA ASN A 100 -12.97 12.59 12.25
C ASN A 100 -13.25 12.83 13.73
N THR A 101 -14.43 13.38 14.06
CA THR A 101 -14.84 13.61 15.45
C THR A 101 -14.81 12.31 16.23
N ARG A 102 -15.45 11.25 15.72
CA ARG A 102 -15.52 9.96 16.44
C ARG A 102 -14.17 9.27 16.57
N ALA A 103 -13.32 9.33 15.55
CA ALA A 103 -11.96 8.83 15.66
C ALA A 103 -11.19 9.59 16.75
N SER A 104 -11.28 10.93 16.76
CA SER A 104 -10.63 11.78 17.76
C SER A 104 -11.16 11.54 19.18
N ASP A 105 -12.48 11.41 19.37
CA ASP A 105 -13.11 11.19 20.68
C ASP A 105 -12.64 9.88 21.33
N HIS A 106 -12.28 8.90 20.49
CA HIS A 106 -11.75 7.60 20.92
C HIS A 106 -10.21 7.51 20.89
N GLY A 107 -9.51 8.57 20.48
CA GLY A 107 -8.04 8.57 20.36
C GLY A 107 -7.50 7.65 19.28
N VAL A 108 -8.29 7.37 18.23
CA VAL A 108 -7.96 6.43 17.15
C VAL A 108 -7.35 7.17 15.95
N THR A 109 -6.23 6.64 15.46
CA THR A 109 -5.55 7.11 14.25
C THR A 109 -6.18 6.48 13.01
N GLN A 110 -6.58 7.33 12.06
CA GLN A 110 -7.08 6.92 10.75
C GLN A 110 -5.90 6.78 9.77
N LEU A 111 -5.63 5.59 9.27
CA LEU A 111 -4.41 5.30 8.51
C LEU A 111 -4.59 5.40 6.99
N LEU A 112 -5.59 4.68 6.46
CA LEU A 112 -5.85 4.60 5.03
C LEU A 112 -7.31 4.29 4.71
N ILE A 113 -7.68 4.47 3.44
CA ILE A 113 -8.94 3.98 2.87
C ILE A 113 -8.62 2.92 1.82
N MET A 114 -9.15 1.72 2.01
CA MET A 114 -9.17 0.67 0.99
C MET A 114 -10.28 0.95 -0.02
N VAL A 115 -9.95 0.99 -1.30
CA VAL A 115 -10.86 1.41 -2.37
C VAL A 115 -11.28 0.21 -3.22
N ASP A 116 -12.48 -0.29 -2.97
CA ASP A 116 -13.10 -1.34 -3.77
C ASP A 116 -14.10 -0.74 -4.79
N ARG A 117 -14.42 -1.49 -5.84
CA ARG A 117 -15.50 -1.21 -6.81
C ARG A 117 -15.36 0.07 -7.64
N GLU A 118 -14.17 0.65 -7.72
CA GLU A 118 -13.91 1.86 -8.53
C GLU A 118 -13.31 1.58 -9.91
N GLY A 119 -13.24 0.30 -10.30
CA GLY A 119 -12.64 -0.15 -11.57
C GLY A 119 -11.19 -0.60 -11.42
N ASN A 120 -10.69 -1.31 -12.43
CA ASN A 120 -9.37 -1.94 -12.41
C ASN A 120 -8.29 -0.99 -12.96
N LEU A 121 -7.33 -0.60 -12.11
CA LEU A 121 -6.23 0.28 -12.50
C LEU A 121 -5.27 -0.37 -13.51
N ALA A 122 -5.30 -1.68 -13.67
CA ALA A 122 -4.52 -2.43 -14.64
C ALA A 122 -5.31 -2.84 -15.90
N GLU A 123 -6.40 -2.12 -16.23
CA GLU A 123 -7.15 -2.37 -17.46
C GLU A 123 -6.29 -2.23 -18.72
N LYS A 124 -6.52 -3.09 -19.72
CA LYS A 124 -5.81 -3.02 -21.02
C LYS A 124 -6.31 -1.84 -21.85
N ASP A 125 -7.63 -1.66 -21.89
CA ASP A 125 -8.24 -0.53 -22.58
C ASP A 125 -7.91 0.79 -21.85
N GLY A 126 -7.39 1.76 -22.61
CA GLY A 126 -6.96 3.03 -22.05
C GLY A 126 -8.11 3.86 -21.48
N LYS A 127 -9.30 3.78 -22.08
CA LYS A 127 -10.47 4.53 -21.59
C LYS A 127 -10.99 3.94 -20.29
N ALA A 128 -11.15 2.61 -20.21
CA ALA A 128 -11.55 1.93 -18.99
C ALA A 128 -10.57 2.17 -17.83
N ARG A 129 -9.25 2.15 -18.11
CA ARG A 129 -8.22 2.47 -17.12
C ARG A 129 -8.32 3.92 -16.64
N GLN A 130 -8.57 4.87 -17.54
CA GLN A 130 -8.72 6.28 -17.18
C GLN A 130 -9.95 6.49 -16.29
N ILE A 131 -11.08 5.83 -16.58
CA ILE A 131 -12.28 5.85 -15.73
C ILE A 131 -11.94 5.35 -14.33
N ALA A 132 -11.20 4.24 -14.21
CA ALA A 132 -10.77 3.72 -12.91
C ALA A 132 -9.92 4.76 -12.16
N VAL A 133 -8.94 5.39 -12.81
CA VAL A 133 -8.14 6.46 -12.18
C VAL A 133 -9.02 7.62 -11.69
N ASP A 134 -9.94 8.10 -12.51
CA ASP A 134 -10.81 9.22 -12.18
C ASP A 134 -11.74 8.91 -11.00
N ASN A 135 -12.26 7.68 -10.95
CA ASN A 135 -13.08 7.17 -9.88
C ASN A 135 -12.37 7.14 -8.51
N HIS A 136 -11.05 6.93 -8.48
CA HIS A 136 -10.25 6.90 -7.23
C HIS A 136 -9.95 8.29 -6.67
N LYS A 137 -9.99 9.35 -7.49
CA LYS A 137 -9.60 10.71 -7.07
C LYS A 137 -10.37 11.20 -5.85
N LYS A 138 -11.69 10.97 -5.81
CA LYS A 138 -12.55 11.34 -4.67
C LYS A 138 -12.11 10.66 -3.36
N TRP A 139 -11.54 9.46 -3.43
CA TRP A 139 -11.03 8.74 -2.27
C TRP A 139 -9.67 9.26 -1.81
N VAL A 140 -8.84 9.79 -2.72
CA VAL A 140 -7.62 10.54 -2.35
C VAL A 140 -7.99 11.78 -1.53
N ASP A 141 -8.99 12.53 -1.99
CA ASP A 141 -9.47 13.73 -1.29
C ASP A 141 -10.09 13.38 0.07
N ALA A 142 -10.93 12.33 0.12
CA ALA A 142 -11.50 11.84 1.37
C ALA A 142 -10.42 11.36 2.36
N ALA A 143 -9.44 10.59 1.90
CA ALA A 143 -8.32 10.13 2.73
C ALA A 143 -7.54 11.32 3.29
N LYS A 144 -7.27 12.34 2.46
CA LYS A 144 -6.62 13.57 2.91
C LYS A 144 -7.44 14.29 3.98
N PHE A 145 -8.75 14.38 3.80
CA PHE A 145 -9.66 15.01 4.76
C PHE A 145 -9.70 14.26 6.10
N LEU A 146 -9.65 12.93 6.07
CA LEU A 146 -9.63 12.08 7.26
C LEU A 146 -8.25 12.01 7.95
N GLY A 147 -7.23 12.65 7.38
CA GLY A 147 -5.87 12.60 7.92
C GLY A 147 -5.11 11.29 7.62
N CYS A 148 -5.66 10.44 6.74
CA CYS A 148 -5.02 9.22 6.28
C CYS A 148 -3.73 9.52 5.49
N HIS A 149 -2.76 8.61 5.54
CA HIS A 149 -1.50 8.71 4.79
C HIS A 149 -1.58 8.06 3.40
N SER A 150 -2.60 7.24 3.12
CA SER A 150 -2.70 6.50 1.86
C SER A 150 -4.14 6.13 1.49
N ILE A 151 -4.32 5.72 0.23
CA ILE A 151 -5.41 4.86 -0.20
C ILE A 151 -4.82 3.55 -0.72
N ARG A 152 -5.57 2.45 -0.64
CA ARG A 152 -5.14 1.12 -1.07
C ARG A 152 -6.10 0.50 -2.08
#